data_AF-A0AAU7Y2T0-F1
#
_entry.id   AF-A0AAU7Y2T0-F1
#
_cell.length_a   1.000
_cell.length_b   1.000
_cell.length_c   1.000
_cell.angle_alpha   90.00
_cell.angle_beta   90.00
_cell.angle_gamma   90.00
#
_symmetry.space_group_name_H-M   'P 1'
#
loop_
_entity.id
_entity.type
_entity.pdbx_description
1 polymer ?
#
loop_
_entity_poly.entity_id
_entity_poly.type
_entity_poly.pdbx_seq_one_letter_code
_entity_poly.pdbx_strand_id
1 'polypeptide(L)'
;MTIAINYGTATNGRTYFADWRADFISGNHPDNTGGFYPGSLSGTQYALSSGVEGHTAGFIAGGSLNYTLFSPPAHTLYGQLDSLGFGDQIVKGGSGYGFNTGPELSITGLNLTGTQTANNIVHKVVYGLMQGTTTELEAVLNANNLSITGSSGADTVTGYNGNDTLTGGAGVDNFFFGVNGAATSFGNDTVTDYASGEKIQISNSLFANYSAFTAAGGTVGSVGGNTVIDTNGHGTITLTGVTSFNTADLQFVA
;
A
#
# COMPACT_ATOMS: atom_id res chain seq x y z
N MET A 1 -13.75 7.54 4.88
CA MET A 1 -13.27 7.49 3.48
C MET A 1 -12.24 6.37 3.47
N THR A 2 -12.39 5.36 2.63
CA THR A 2 -11.52 4.17 2.67
C THR A 2 -10.54 4.26 1.52
N ILE A 3 -9.24 4.22 1.82
CA ILE A 3 -8.20 4.13 0.80
C ILE A 3 -8.23 2.70 0.26
N ALA A 4 -8.25 2.53 -1.06
CA ALA A 4 -8.24 1.21 -1.67
C ALA A 4 -6.89 0.90 -2.33
N ILE A 5 -6.29 -0.24 -1.99
CA ILE A 5 -5.07 -0.78 -2.58
C ILE A 5 -5.44 -2.00 -3.41
N ASN A 6 -5.04 -2.03 -4.67
CA ASN A 6 -5.29 -3.16 -5.58
C ASN A 6 -3.98 -3.62 -6.21
N TYR A 7 -3.69 -4.91 -6.10
CA TYR A 7 -2.53 -5.53 -6.74
C TYR A 7 -2.93 -6.11 -8.11
N GLY A 8 -2.19 -5.74 -9.15
CA GLY A 8 -2.49 -6.10 -10.55
C GLY A 8 -1.89 -7.43 -10.99
N THR A 9 -0.88 -7.91 -10.28
CA THR A 9 -0.15 -9.15 -10.57
C THR A 9 0.21 -9.86 -9.27
N ALA A 10 0.59 -11.14 -9.37
CA ALA A 10 1.07 -11.91 -8.22
C ALA A 10 2.21 -11.14 -7.53
N THR A 11 1.98 -10.71 -6.31
CA THR A 11 2.85 -9.75 -5.63
C THR A 11 2.98 -10.10 -4.15
N ASN A 12 4.18 -9.85 -3.65
CA ASN A 12 4.41 -9.85 -2.22
C ASN A 12 4.18 -8.44 -1.70
N GLY A 13 2.96 -8.14 -1.24
CA GLY A 13 2.59 -6.83 -0.70
C GLY A 13 3.46 -6.36 0.47
N ARG A 14 4.15 -7.27 1.17
CA ARG A 14 5.14 -6.94 2.21
C ARG A 14 6.41 -6.34 1.63
N THR A 15 6.89 -6.83 0.50
CA THR A 15 8.17 -6.40 -0.10
C THR A 15 7.98 -5.42 -1.25
N TYR A 16 6.76 -5.24 -1.76
CA TYR A 16 6.50 -4.43 -2.95
C TYR A 16 7.18 -3.06 -2.92
N PHE A 17 7.02 -2.27 -1.85
CA PHE A 17 7.68 -0.96 -1.79
C PHE A 17 9.20 -1.05 -1.60
N ALA A 18 9.74 -2.13 -1.05
CA ALA A 18 11.19 -2.35 -1.03
C ALA A 18 11.72 -2.69 -2.42
N ASP A 19 11.03 -3.54 -3.15
CA ASP A 19 11.37 -3.95 -4.52
C ASP A 19 11.25 -2.76 -5.48
N TRP A 20 10.15 -2.00 -5.39
CA TRP A 20 9.96 -0.77 -6.15
C TRP A 20 11.07 0.25 -5.86
N ARG A 21 11.48 0.45 -4.61
CA ARG A 21 12.60 1.37 -4.28
C ARG A 21 13.95 0.86 -4.77
N ALA A 22 14.16 -0.46 -4.82
CA ALA A 22 15.38 -1.04 -5.35
C ALA A 22 15.51 -0.84 -6.86
N ASP A 23 14.39 -0.86 -7.58
CA ASP A 23 14.37 -0.60 -9.02
C ASP A 23 14.22 0.90 -9.37
N PHE A 24 13.48 1.68 -8.58
CA PHE A 24 13.32 3.12 -8.77
C PHE A 24 14.58 3.87 -8.30
N ILE A 25 15.59 3.90 -9.17
CA ILE A 25 16.81 4.66 -8.94
C ILE A 25 16.57 6.12 -9.36
N SER A 26 16.49 6.99 -8.35
CA SER A 26 16.47 8.42 -8.56
C SER A 26 17.84 8.89 -9.08
N GLY A 27 17.93 9.12 -10.39
CA GLY A 27 18.99 9.97 -10.92
C GLY A 27 18.68 11.38 -10.46
N ASN A 28 19.31 11.84 -9.37
CA ASN A 28 19.17 13.17 -8.74
C ASN A 28 18.23 14.13 -9.51
N HIS A 29 17.17 14.61 -8.86
CA HIS A 29 16.06 15.41 -9.41
C HIS A 29 16.37 16.59 -10.40
N PRO A 30 17.60 17.09 -10.63
CA PRO A 30 17.88 17.86 -11.86
C PRO A 30 17.75 17.09 -13.19
N ASP A 31 18.05 15.78 -13.26
CA ASP A 31 18.24 15.07 -14.55
C ASP A 31 16.97 14.33 -15.04
N ASN A 32 15.98 14.16 -14.17
CA ASN A 32 14.72 13.49 -14.47
C ASN A 32 13.55 14.17 -13.74
N THR A 33 12.82 15.01 -14.47
CA THR A 33 11.79 15.91 -13.89
C THR A 33 10.35 15.40 -14.04
N GLY A 34 10.18 14.23 -14.67
CA GLY A 34 8.87 13.66 -14.94
C GLY A 34 8.04 14.52 -15.89
N GLY A 35 6.73 14.37 -15.83
CA GLY A 35 5.84 15.18 -16.65
C GLY A 35 4.40 15.21 -16.17
N PHE A 36 3.77 16.36 -16.36
CA PHE A 36 2.33 16.53 -16.18
C PHE A 36 1.56 16.13 -17.43
N TYR A 37 0.29 15.77 -17.23
CA TYR A 37 -0.69 15.64 -18.30
C TYR A 37 -2.03 16.24 -17.86
N PRO A 38 -2.72 17.01 -18.71
CA PRO A 38 -2.32 17.42 -20.06
C PRO A 38 -1.38 18.64 -20.10
N GLY A 39 -1.21 19.35 -18.99
CA GLY A 39 -0.41 20.58 -18.92
C GLY A 39 1.08 20.34 -18.69
N SER A 40 1.84 21.44 -18.60
CA SER A 40 3.29 21.41 -18.36
C SER A 40 3.68 21.54 -16.88
N LEU A 41 2.90 22.26 -16.08
CA LEU A 41 3.13 22.49 -14.64
C LEU A 41 1.88 22.20 -13.79
N SER A 42 0.81 21.74 -14.42
CA SER A 42 -0.41 21.30 -13.76
C SER A 42 -1.12 20.30 -14.64
N GLY A 43 -1.98 19.49 -14.04
CA GLY A 43 -2.69 18.46 -14.78
C GLY A 43 -3.46 17.50 -13.90
N THR A 44 -4.11 16.56 -14.56
CA THR A 44 -4.82 15.47 -13.92
C THR A 44 -3.88 14.33 -13.51
N GLN A 45 -2.66 14.31 -14.07
CA GLN A 45 -1.63 13.34 -13.76
C GLN A 45 -0.25 13.99 -13.68
N TYR A 46 0.60 13.41 -12.85
CA TYR A 46 2.05 13.58 -12.87
C TYR A 46 2.70 12.19 -12.89
N ALA A 47 3.66 11.96 -13.78
CA ALA A 47 4.32 10.67 -13.91
C ALA A 47 5.84 10.81 -13.92
N LEU A 48 6.52 9.82 -13.33
CA LEU A 48 7.96 9.74 -13.30
C LEU A 48 8.40 8.26 -13.35
N SER A 49 9.32 7.95 -14.25
CA SER A 49 10.03 6.66 -14.31
C SER A 49 11.42 6.79 -13.70
N SER A 50 12.03 5.65 -13.35
CA SER A 50 13.44 5.58 -12.97
C SER A 50 14.33 6.26 -14.01
N GLY A 51 15.36 6.96 -13.54
CA GLY A 51 16.24 7.77 -14.40
C GLY A 51 17.43 7.00 -14.97
N VAL A 52 17.56 5.71 -14.67
CA VAL A 52 18.75 4.91 -14.95
C VAL A 52 18.42 3.79 -15.94
N GLU A 53 19.30 3.59 -16.93
CA GLU A 53 19.15 2.50 -17.90
C GLU A 53 19.10 1.13 -17.20
N GLY A 54 18.18 0.28 -17.63
CA GLY A 54 17.96 -1.05 -17.04
C GLY A 54 16.99 -1.06 -15.86
N HIS A 55 16.56 0.11 -15.39
CA HIS A 55 15.56 0.26 -14.34
C HIS A 55 14.27 0.83 -14.90
N THR A 56 13.13 0.22 -14.57
CA THR A 56 11.88 0.43 -15.32
C THR A 56 10.72 0.87 -14.46
N ALA A 57 10.86 0.76 -13.15
CA ALA A 57 9.89 1.19 -12.16
C ALA A 57 9.54 2.66 -12.36
N GLY A 58 8.30 2.99 -12.09
CA GLY A 58 7.78 4.34 -12.09
C GLY A 58 6.54 4.47 -11.23
N PHE A 59 6.08 5.70 -11.10
CA PHE A 59 4.78 5.99 -10.49
C PHE A 59 4.00 7.02 -11.29
N ILE A 60 2.68 6.95 -11.18
CA ILE A 60 1.73 7.90 -11.76
C ILE A 60 0.85 8.42 -10.62
N ALA A 61 1.01 9.69 -10.28
CA ALA A 61 0.13 10.42 -9.38
C ALA A 61 -1.08 10.95 -10.16
N GLY A 62 -2.29 10.69 -9.66
CA GLY A 62 -3.55 11.16 -10.24
C GLY A 62 -4.32 12.05 -9.28
N GLY A 63 -4.96 13.09 -9.81
CA GLY A 63 -5.77 14.03 -9.04
C GLY A 63 -5.84 15.40 -9.73
N SER A 64 -5.92 16.49 -8.98
CA SER A 64 -5.80 17.85 -9.49
C SER A 64 -4.50 18.47 -9.02
N LEU A 65 -3.42 18.30 -9.78
CA LEU A 65 -2.05 18.62 -9.36
C LEU A 65 -1.54 19.91 -9.99
N ASN A 66 -0.83 20.71 -9.20
CA ASN A 66 -0.26 21.99 -9.62
C ASN A 66 1.15 22.15 -9.05
N TYR A 67 2.06 22.73 -9.84
CA TYR A 67 3.44 22.96 -9.46
C TYR A 67 3.84 24.43 -9.66
N THR A 68 4.50 25.01 -8.66
CA THR A 68 4.80 26.44 -8.65
C THR A 68 6.05 26.82 -9.45
N LEU A 69 6.92 25.88 -9.79
CA LEU A 69 8.22 26.13 -10.41
C LEU A 69 9.02 27.20 -9.64
N PHE A 70 9.04 28.45 -10.11
CA PHE A 70 9.74 29.57 -9.46
C PHE A 70 8.82 30.51 -8.68
N SER A 71 7.50 30.36 -8.81
CA SER A 71 6.54 31.17 -8.05
C SER A 71 6.57 30.79 -6.57
N PRO A 72 6.53 31.76 -5.63
CA PRO A 72 6.49 31.44 -4.20
C PRO A 72 5.22 30.67 -3.78
N PRO A 73 5.33 29.68 -2.88
CA PRO A 73 6.57 29.02 -2.46
C PRO A 73 7.17 28.23 -3.64
N ALA A 74 8.46 28.46 -3.93
CA ALA A 74 9.11 27.84 -5.09
C ALA A 74 9.15 26.31 -4.97
N HIS A 75 9.20 25.64 -6.12
CA HIS A 75 9.32 24.19 -6.26
C HIS A 75 8.32 23.38 -5.42
N THR A 76 7.09 23.90 -5.28
CA THR A 76 6.05 23.29 -4.46
C THR A 76 5.00 22.64 -5.34
N LEU A 77 4.73 21.36 -5.09
CA LEU A 77 3.59 20.64 -5.66
C LEU A 77 2.40 20.76 -4.70
N TYR A 78 1.20 21.04 -5.21
CA TYR A 78 0.00 21.22 -4.40
C TYR A 78 -1.26 20.84 -5.19
N GLY A 79 -2.41 20.94 -4.53
CA GLY A 79 -3.70 20.56 -5.08
C GLY A 79 -4.23 19.29 -4.42
N GLN A 80 -4.84 18.41 -5.20
CA GLN A 80 -5.46 17.19 -4.72
C GLN A 80 -4.75 15.96 -5.31
N LEU A 81 -4.37 15.02 -4.46
CA LEU A 81 -3.83 13.71 -4.83
C LEU A 81 -4.85 12.63 -4.45
N ASP A 82 -5.46 12.03 -5.45
CA ASP A 82 -6.55 11.06 -5.29
C ASP A 82 -6.07 9.62 -5.47
N SER A 83 -5.05 9.41 -6.31
CA SER A 83 -4.53 8.09 -6.63
C SER A 83 -3.03 8.07 -6.88
N LEU A 84 -2.42 6.91 -6.64
CA LEU A 84 -1.06 6.57 -7.05
C LEU A 84 -1.07 5.21 -7.73
N GLY A 85 -0.54 5.12 -8.94
CA GLY A 85 -0.22 3.86 -9.61
C GLY A 85 1.28 3.61 -9.59
N PHE A 86 1.69 2.37 -9.41
CA PHE A 86 3.07 1.90 -9.45
C PHE A 86 3.19 0.73 -10.44
N GLY A 87 4.35 0.65 -11.09
CA GLY A 87 4.66 -0.42 -12.04
C GLY A 87 5.80 -0.03 -12.97
N ASP A 88 5.97 -0.82 -14.02
CA ASP A 88 7.06 -0.70 -14.96
C ASP A 88 6.66 -0.03 -16.29
N GLN A 89 7.65 0.56 -16.96
CA GLN A 89 7.55 1.00 -18.36
C GLN A 89 6.36 1.97 -18.58
N ILE A 90 6.43 3.14 -17.93
CA ILE A 90 5.43 4.19 -18.14
C ILE A 90 5.41 4.61 -19.60
N VAL A 91 4.21 4.62 -20.18
CA VAL A 91 3.93 5.08 -21.53
C VAL A 91 3.03 6.31 -21.47
N LYS A 92 3.24 7.26 -22.39
CA LYS A 92 2.38 8.43 -22.59
C LYS A 92 1.53 8.24 -23.83
N GLY A 93 0.22 8.15 -23.66
CA GLY A 93 -0.77 8.08 -24.74
C GLY A 93 -1.53 9.39 -24.94
N GLY A 94 -2.50 9.37 -25.85
CA GLY A 94 -3.37 10.53 -26.14
C GLY A 94 -4.37 10.87 -25.01
N SER A 95 -4.48 10.02 -23.99
CA SER A 95 -5.39 10.19 -22.84
C SER A 95 -4.66 10.30 -21.50
N GLY A 96 -3.33 10.36 -21.50
CA GLY A 96 -2.52 10.47 -20.29
C GLY A 96 -1.39 9.45 -20.20
N TYR A 97 -0.88 9.27 -18.99
CA TYR A 97 0.12 8.27 -18.65
C TYR A 97 -0.53 6.95 -18.23
N GLY A 98 0.15 5.84 -18.52
CA GLY A 98 -0.19 4.50 -18.07
C GLY A 98 1.05 3.61 -18.03
N PHE A 99 0.88 2.36 -17.61
CA PHE A 99 1.92 1.33 -17.65
C PHE A 99 1.65 0.37 -18.81
N ASN A 100 2.68 -0.08 -19.53
CA ASN A 100 2.50 -0.92 -20.73
C ASN A 100 1.77 -2.24 -20.43
N THR A 101 2.00 -2.82 -19.25
CA THR A 101 1.37 -4.07 -18.78
C THR A 101 0.27 -3.85 -17.74
N GLY A 102 -0.17 -2.60 -17.55
CA GLY A 102 -1.02 -2.21 -16.44
C GLY A 102 -0.24 -1.97 -15.13
N PRO A 103 -0.89 -1.36 -14.12
CA PRO A 103 -0.25 -1.11 -12.83
C PRO A 103 -0.07 -2.41 -12.05
N GLU A 104 1.06 -2.54 -11.37
CA GLU A 104 1.31 -3.63 -10.42
C GLU A 104 0.62 -3.35 -9.09
N LEU A 105 0.57 -2.08 -8.70
CA LEU A 105 -0.12 -1.62 -7.50
C LEU A 105 -0.85 -0.31 -7.81
N SER A 106 -2.13 -0.25 -7.45
CA SER A 106 -2.95 0.96 -7.55
C SER A 106 -3.52 1.32 -6.19
N ILE A 107 -3.25 2.56 -5.75
CA ILE A 107 -3.84 3.18 -4.56
C ILE A 107 -4.84 4.22 -5.03
N THR A 108 -6.07 4.14 -4.55
CA THR A 108 -7.15 5.08 -4.89
C THR A 108 -7.86 5.55 -3.63
N GLY A 109 -8.56 6.68 -3.75
CA GLY A 109 -9.24 7.27 -2.59
C GLY A 109 -8.26 7.79 -1.55
N LEU A 110 -7.10 8.31 -1.96
CA LEU A 110 -6.17 9.02 -1.06
C LEU A 110 -6.80 10.35 -0.60
N ASN A 111 -7.45 11.06 -1.52
CA ASN A 111 -8.01 12.41 -1.41
C ASN A 111 -7.20 13.36 -0.51
N LEU A 112 -5.87 13.32 -0.64
CA LEU A 112 -4.97 14.19 0.10
C LEU A 112 -5.04 15.58 -0.51
N THR A 113 -5.21 16.60 0.33
CA THR A 113 -5.26 18.00 -0.12
C THR A 113 -4.06 18.77 0.39
N GLY A 114 -3.25 19.25 -0.54
CA GLY A 114 -2.14 20.16 -0.29
C GLY A 114 -2.52 21.57 -0.70
N THR A 115 -2.53 22.51 0.25
CA THR A 115 -2.60 23.94 -0.10
C THR A 115 -1.28 24.38 -0.73
N GLN A 116 -1.27 25.54 -1.41
CA GLN A 116 -0.05 26.13 -1.99
C GLN A 116 0.89 26.67 -0.90
N THR A 117 1.35 25.80 -0.03
CA THR A 117 2.28 26.04 1.08
C THR A 117 3.46 25.08 0.93
N ALA A 118 4.65 25.51 1.34
CA ALA A 118 5.83 24.65 1.31
C ALA A 118 5.60 23.41 2.18
N ASN A 119 6.10 22.25 1.74
CA ASN A 119 6.03 20.99 2.49
C ASN A 119 4.60 20.51 2.84
N ASN A 120 3.59 20.89 2.06
CA ASN A 120 2.26 20.30 2.20
C ASN A 120 2.29 18.78 1.92
N ILE A 121 1.24 18.05 2.33
CA ILE A 121 1.23 16.58 2.25
C ILE A 121 1.36 16.03 0.82
N VAL A 122 0.71 16.67 -0.16
CA VAL A 122 0.81 16.27 -1.58
C VAL A 122 2.25 16.42 -2.06
N HIS A 123 2.90 17.54 -1.71
CA HIS A 123 4.32 17.74 -1.99
C HIS A 123 5.18 16.65 -1.34
N LYS A 124 5.03 16.41 -0.04
CA LYS A 124 5.85 15.44 0.69
C LYS A 124 5.74 14.03 0.13
N VAL A 125 4.52 13.57 -0.14
CA VAL A 125 4.30 12.23 -0.71
C VAL A 125 4.94 12.12 -2.09
N VAL A 126 4.59 13.01 -3.03
CA VAL A 126 5.09 12.90 -4.41
C VAL A 126 6.59 13.15 -4.47
N TYR A 127 7.10 14.16 -3.78
CA TYR A 127 8.54 14.43 -3.74
C TYR A 127 9.31 13.27 -3.07
N GLY A 128 8.78 12.67 -2.01
CA GLY A 128 9.36 11.48 -1.39
C GLY A 128 9.53 10.34 -2.40
N LEU A 129 8.49 10.08 -3.20
CA LEU A 129 8.54 9.08 -4.28
C LEU A 129 9.58 9.44 -5.34
N MET A 130 9.66 10.71 -5.76
CA MET A 130 10.70 11.17 -6.70
C MET A 130 12.12 10.93 -6.18
N GLN A 131 12.31 10.95 -4.86
CA GLN A 131 13.58 10.67 -4.20
C GLN A 131 13.83 9.16 -3.97
N GLY A 132 12.94 8.28 -4.43
CA GLY A 132 13.03 6.83 -4.20
C GLY A 132 12.66 6.41 -2.77
N THR A 133 11.81 7.17 -2.09
CA THR A 133 11.35 6.86 -0.73
C THR A 133 9.83 6.78 -0.66
N THR A 134 9.32 5.87 0.16
CA THR A 134 7.88 5.63 0.34
C THR A 134 7.38 6.04 1.73
N THR A 135 8.26 6.59 2.57
CA THR A 135 7.99 6.89 4.00
C THR A 135 6.73 7.71 4.23
N GLU A 136 6.55 8.81 3.50
CA GLU A 136 5.39 9.70 3.68
C GLU A 136 4.10 9.03 3.17
N LEU A 137 4.18 8.22 2.13
CA LEU A 137 3.05 7.43 1.63
C LEU A 137 2.65 6.34 2.63
N GLU A 138 3.62 5.55 3.10
CA GLU A 138 3.38 4.49 4.09
C GLU A 138 2.85 5.06 5.41
N ALA A 139 3.27 6.28 5.81
CA ALA A 139 2.70 6.97 6.95
C ALA A 139 1.21 7.32 6.73
N VAL A 140 0.82 7.72 5.51
CA VAL A 140 -0.60 7.92 5.16
C VAL A 140 -1.36 6.60 5.22
N LEU A 141 -0.82 5.52 4.65
CA LEU A 141 -1.48 4.21 4.66
C LEU A 141 -1.68 3.69 6.09
N ASN A 142 -0.63 3.70 6.92
CA ASN A 142 -0.67 3.26 8.31
C ASN A 142 -1.52 4.15 9.25
N ALA A 143 -2.01 5.30 8.77
CA ALA A 143 -2.87 6.19 9.55
C ALA A 143 -4.36 6.06 9.17
N ASN A 144 -4.70 5.17 8.26
CA ASN A 144 -6.04 5.05 7.70
C ASN A 144 -6.48 3.58 7.61
N ASN A 145 -7.79 3.39 7.59
CA ASN A 145 -8.37 2.09 7.25
C ASN A 145 -8.34 1.89 5.73
N LEU A 146 -7.98 0.69 5.32
CA LEU A 146 -7.70 0.30 3.95
C LEU A 146 -8.69 -0.77 3.48
N SER A 147 -8.99 -0.74 2.19
CA SER A 147 -9.58 -1.86 1.46
C SER A 147 -8.50 -2.40 0.53
N ILE A 148 -8.04 -3.62 0.79
CA ILE A 148 -6.88 -4.19 0.11
C ILE A 148 -7.34 -5.42 -0.65
N THR A 149 -7.06 -5.44 -1.95
CA THR A 149 -7.39 -6.58 -2.82
C THR A 149 -6.12 -7.06 -3.50
N GLY A 150 -5.79 -8.33 -3.30
CA GLY A 150 -4.74 -9.03 -4.04
C GLY A 150 -5.09 -9.20 -5.51
N SER A 151 -4.26 -9.95 -6.21
CA SER A 151 -4.36 -10.23 -7.63
C SER A 151 -5.11 -11.55 -7.88
N SER A 152 -4.90 -12.15 -9.05
CA SER A 152 -5.38 -13.49 -9.37
C SER A 152 -4.33 -14.59 -9.15
N GLY A 153 -3.16 -14.24 -8.60
CA GLY A 153 -2.07 -15.16 -8.28
C GLY A 153 -1.93 -15.38 -6.78
N ALA A 154 -0.96 -16.20 -6.36
CA ALA A 154 -0.67 -16.36 -4.95
C ALA A 154 0.02 -15.10 -4.40
N ASP A 155 -0.69 -14.37 -3.53
CA ASP A 155 -0.27 -13.08 -3.01
C ASP A 155 0.13 -13.14 -1.53
N THR A 156 0.87 -12.13 -1.10
CA THR A 156 0.96 -11.78 0.32
C THR A 156 0.31 -10.44 0.54
N VAL A 157 -0.87 -10.42 1.16
CA VAL A 157 -1.66 -9.22 1.44
C VAL A 157 -1.32 -8.71 2.83
N THR A 158 -0.77 -7.50 2.93
CA THR A 158 -0.37 -6.88 4.20
C THR A 158 -1.48 -5.97 4.72
N GLY A 159 -1.91 -6.15 5.98
CA GLY A 159 -2.98 -5.36 6.60
C GLY A 159 -2.65 -3.88 6.80
N TYR A 160 -1.38 -3.55 7.09
CA TYR A 160 -0.98 -2.25 7.67
C TYR A 160 -1.57 -2.06 9.09
N ASN A 161 -1.49 -0.85 9.63
CA ASN A 161 -2.22 -0.48 10.84
C ASN A 161 -3.57 0.10 10.44
N GLY A 162 -4.63 -0.21 11.18
CA GLY A 162 -5.97 0.30 10.89
C GLY A 162 -7.02 -0.78 11.15
N ASN A 163 -8.27 -0.48 10.87
CA ASN A 163 -9.28 -1.54 10.77
C ASN A 163 -9.51 -1.81 9.29
N ASP A 164 -8.76 -2.76 8.75
CA ASP A 164 -8.62 -2.97 7.31
C ASP A 164 -9.54 -4.09 6.81
N THR A 165 -9.92 -4.03 5.54
CA THR A 165 -10.67 -5.07 4.84
C THR A 165 -9.80 -5.65 3.75
N LEU A 166 -9.43 -6.92 3.88
CA LEU A 166 -8.50 -7.62 3.01
C LEU A 166 -9.23 -8.70 2.21
N THR A 167 -8.95 -8.75 0.91
CA THR A 167 -9.40 -9.76 -0.04
C THR A 167 -8.16 -10.32 -0.73
N GLY A 168 -7.92 -11.62 -0.66
CA GLY A 168 -6.79 -12.29 -1.32
C GLY A 168 -6.94 -12.29 -2.83
N GLY A 169 -8.16 -12.54 -3.30
CA GLY A 169 -8.46 -12.70 -4.72
C GLY A 169 -8.49 -14.17 -5.09
N ALA A 170 -7.90 -14.52 -6.23
CA ALA A 170 -7.72 -15.91 -6.60
C ALA A 170 -6.27 -16.30 -6.36
N GLY A 171 -6.00 -17.51 -5.90
CA GLY A 171 -4.65 -17.89 -5.52
C GLY A 171 -4.67 -18.73 -4.26
N VAL A 172 -3.50 -18.96 -3.69
CA VAL A 172 -3.38 -19.41 -2.30
C VAL A 172 -2.60 -18.31 -1.59
N ASP A 173 -3.33 -17.48 -0.87
CA ASP A 173 -2.82 -16.22 -0.36
C ASP A 173 -2.33 -16.33 1.08
N ASN A 174 -1.45 -15.40 1.44
CA ASN A 174 -1.02 -15.18 2.81
C ASN A 174 -1.50 -13.79 3.24
N PHE A 175 -2.28 -13.73 4.33
CA PHE A 175 -2.69 -12.47 4.94
C PHE A 175 -1.76 -12.17 6.11
N PHE A 176 -1.01 -11.07 6.02
CA PHE A 176 -0.04 -10.68 7.03
C PHE A 176 -0.52 -9.51 7.88
N PHE A 177 -0.37 -9.69 9.20
CA PHE A 177 -0.72 -8.71 10.22
C PHE A 177 0.48 -8.43 11.12
N GLY A 178 0.76 -7.14 11.32
CA GLY A 178 1.89 -6.67 12.12
C GLY A 178 1.79 -5.17 12.37
N VAL A 179 2.51 -4.70 13.38
CA VAL A 179 2.52 -3.27 13.73
C VAL A 179 3.63 -2.54 13.00
N ASN A 180 3.30 -1.37 12.44
CA ASN A 180 4.26 -0.48 11.80
C ASN A 180 4.47 0.80 12.62
N GLY A 181 5.71 1.31 12.60
CA GLY A 181 6.07 2.55 13.31
C GLY A 181 5.95 2.41 14.83
N ALA A 182 5.28 3.38 15.46
CA ALA A 182 5.08 3.40 16.91
C ALA A 182 3.73 2.79 17.36
N ALA A 183 3.00 2.13 16.46
CA ALA A 183 1.72 1.52 16.77
C ALA A 183 1.89 0.33 17.72
N THR A 184 0.93 0.16 18.63
CA THR A 184 0.88 -0.98 19.55
C THR A 184 -0.10 -2.07 19.10
N SER A 185 -0.91 -1.77 18.09
CA SER A 185 -1.94 -2.63 17.53
C SER A 185 -1.99 -2.44 16.03
N PHE A 186 -2.15 -3.53 15.28
CA PHE A 186 -2.43 -3.47 13.85
C PHE A 186 -3.91 -3.15 13.60
N GLY A 187 -4.78 -3.31 14.62
CA GLY A 187 -6.19 -2.96 14.60
C GLY A 187 -7.13 -4.15 14.35
N ASN A 188 -8.38 -3.88 14.00
CA ASN A 188 -9.43 -4.90 13.88
C ASN A 188 -9.77 -5.14 12.41
N ASP A 189 -9.16 -6.17 11.85
CA ASP A 189 -9.19 -6.45 10.43
C ASP A 189 -10.21 -7.51 10.05
N THR A 190 -10.62 -7.45 8.79
CA THR A 190 -11.56 -8.39 8.19
C THR A 190 -10.95 -8.99 6.93
N VAL A 191 -10.80 -10.32 6.90
CA VAL A 191 -10.47 -11.07 5.69
C VAL A 191 -11.76 -11.62 5.09
N THR A 192 -12.03 -11.26 3.83
CA THR A 192 -13.35 -11.47 3.22
C THR A 192 -13.53 -12.81 2.51
N ASP A 193 -12.42 -13.45 2.11
CA ASP A 193 -12.42 -14.57 1.16
C ASP A 193 -11.50 -15.71 1.58
N TYR A 194 -11.13 -15.79 2.86
CA TYR A 194 -10.26 -16.85 3.38
C TYR A 194 -10.73 -18.24 2.92
N ALA A 195 -9.82 -18.96 2.28
CA ALA A 195 -10.02 -20.29 1.76
C ALA A 195 -9.04 -21.31 2.38
N SER A 196 -9.39 -22.60 2.28
CA SER A 196 -8.52 -23.66 2.78
C SER A 196 -7.20 -23.69 2.00
N GLY A 197 -6.08 -23.73 2.73
CA GLY A 197 -4.73 -23.73 2.16
C GLY A 197 -4.01 -22.41 2.31
N GLU A 198 -4.75 -21.31 2.46
CA GLU A 198 -4.23 -19.97 2.74
C GLU A 198 -3.65 -19.89 4.16
N LYS A 199 -2.95 -18.79 4.46
CA LYS A 199 -2.34 -18.57 5.77
C LYS A 199 -2.73 -17.24 6.36
N ILE A 200 -2.97 -17.25 7.67
CA ILE A 200 -3.02 -16.05 8.50
C ILE A 200 -1.66 -15.94 9.18
N GLN A 201 -0.91 -14.91 8.85
CA GLN A 201 0.45 -14.70 9.32
C GLN A 201 0.49 -13.50 10.27
N ILE A 202 1.00 -13.70 11.47
CA ILE A 202 1.23 -12.61 12.44
C ILE A 202 2.72 -12.37 12.57
N SER A 203 3.12 -11.11 12.67
CA SER A 203 4.51 -10.73 12.92
C SER A 203 5.05 -11.41 14.18
N ASN A 204 6.22 -12.04 14.07
CA ASN A 204 6.88 -12.71 15.18
C ASN A 204 7.43 -11.71 16.22
N SER A 205 7.49 -10.43 15.87
CA SER A 205 7.76 -9.33 16.81
C SER A 205 6.64 -9.11 17.81
N LEU A 206 5.40 -9.50 17.48
CA LEU A 206 4.26 -9.50 18.40
C LEU A 206 4.24 -10.79 19.23
N PHE A 207 4.36 -11.94 18.55
CA PHE A 207 4.41 -13.25 19.22
C PHE A 207 5.42 -14.15 18.53
N ALA A 208 6.42 -14.63 19.27
CA ALA A 208 7.48 -15.47 18.69
C ALA A 208 6.95 -16.77 18.06
N ASN A 209 5.81 -17.29 18.52
CA ASN A 209 5.14 -18.49 18.04
C ASN A 209 3.74 -18.63 18.67
N TYR A 210 3.04 -19.73 18.34
CA TYR A 210 1.71 -20.04 18.86
C TYR A 210 1.65 -20.18 20.40
N SER A 211 2.72 -20.68 21.04
CA SER A 211 2.78 -20.76 22.50
C SER A 211 2.87 -19.37 23.13
N ALA A 212 3.61 -18.44 22.52
CA ALA A 212 3.67 -17.05 22.99
C ALA A 212 2.34 -16.33 22.80
N PHE A 213 1.67 -16.55 21.65
CA PHE A 213 0.33 -16.03 21.36
C PHE A 213 -0.70 -16.46 22.42
N THR A 214 -0.78 -17.76 22.71
CA THR A 214 -1.71 -18.29 23.72
C THR A 214 -1.34 -17.88 25.14
N ALA A 215 -0.05 -17.86 25.50
CA ALA A 215 0.41 -17.39 26.81
C ALA A 215 0.10 -15.90 27.06
N ALA A 216 0.10 -15.10 25.98
CA ALA A 216 -0.34 -13.71 26.02
C ALA A 216 -1.87 -13.54 26.03
N GLY A 217 -2.65 -14.62 26.06
CA GLY A 217 -4.11 -14.59 26.09
C GLY A 217 -4.78 -14.54 24.71
N GLY A 218 -4.02 -14.74 23.62
CA GLY A 218 -4.58 -14.82 22.28
C GLY A 218 -5.50 -16.04 22.10
N THR A 219 -6.59 -15.87 21.36
CA THR A 219 -7.59 -16.92 21.14
C THR A 219 -7.99 -17.03 19.67
N VAL A 220 -8.45 -18.21 19.28
CA VAL A 220 -9.10 -18.47 17.99
C VAL A 220 -10.46 -19.10 18.29
N GLY A 221 -11.54 -18.44 17.88
CA GLY A 221 -12.89 -18.88 18.21
C GLY A 221 -13.92 -18.52 17.15
N SER A 222 -15.08 -19.17 17.19
CA SER A 222 -16.18 -18.81 16.30
C SER A 222 -17.10 -17.78 16.94
N VAL A 223 -17.36 -16.67 16.24
CA VAL A 223 -18.24 -15.59 16.69
C VAL A 223 -19.17 -15.22 15.54
N GLY A 224 -20.49 -15.38 15.73
CA GLY A 224 -21.48 -14.95 14.75
C GLY A 224 -21.37 -15.59 13.36
N GLY A 225 -20.85 -16.82 13.26
CA GLY A 225 -20.64 -17.51 11.98
C GLY A 225 -19.30 -17.20 11.30
N ASN A 226 -18.42 -16.44 11.96
CA ASN A 226 -17.07 -16.14 11.51
C ASN A 226 -16.05 -16.85 12.41
N THR A 227 -14.80 -16.94 11.96
CA THR A 227 -13.65 -17.23 12.81
C THR A 227 -13.04 -15.91 13.21
N VAL A 228 -12.80 -15.72 14.50
CA VAL A 228 -12.14 -14.53 15.05
C VAL A 228 -10.87 -14.97 15.76
N ILE A 229 -9.75 -14.38 15.35
CA ILE A 229 -8.46 -14.49 16.00
C ILE A 229 -8.29 -13.22 16.83
N ASP A 230 -8.39 -13.34 18.14
CA ASP A 230 -8.15 -12.23 19.08
C ASP A 230 -6.70 -12.29 19.56
N THR A 231 -5.95 -11.21 19.33
CA THR A 231 -4.54 -11.13 19.73
C THR A 231 -4.34 -10.50 21.12
N ASN A 232 -5.42 -10.28 21.87
CA ASN A 232 -5.43 -9.73 23.22
C ASN A 232 -4.66 -8.41 23.35
N GLY A 233 -5.12 -7.39 22.61
CA GLY A 233 -4.63 -6.01 22.72
C GLY A 233 -3.77 -5.53 21.54
N HIS A 234 -3.40 -6.42 20.62
CA HIS A 234 -2.67 -6.06 19.39
C HIS A 234 -3.55 -5.99 18.14
N GLY A 235 -4.86 -6.23 18.27
CA GLY A 235 -5.80 -6.28 17.17
C GLY A 235 -6.64 -7.57 17.13
N THR A 236 -7.56 -7.63 16.19
CA THR A 236 -8.35 -8.84 15.90
C THR A 236 -8.37 -9.10 14.40
N ILE A 237 -8.45 -10.37 14.01
CA ILE A 237 -8.58 -10.77 12.61
C ILE A 237 -9.88 -11.57 12.49
N THR A 238 -10.84 -11.05 11.74
CA THR A 238 -12.12 -11.70 11.46
C THR A 238 -12.09 -12.33 10.08
N LEU A 239 -12.24 -13.65 10.01
CA LEU A 239 -12.39 -14.39 8.75
C LEU A 239 -13.89 -14.59 8.49
N THR A 240 -14.44 -13.85 7.52
CA THR A 240 -15.88 -13.82 7.31
C THR A 240 -16.41 -15.13 6.73
N GLY A 241 -17.48 -15.66 7.32
CA GLY A 241 -18.12 -16.90 6.86
C GLY A 241 -17.32 -18.18 7.13
N VAL A 242 -16.15 -18.09 7.79
CA VAL A 242 -15.31 -19.24 8.12
C VAL A 242 -15.74 -19.81 9.47
N THR A 243 -16.40 -20.97 9.49
CA THR A 243 -16.84 -21.60 10.75
C THR A 243 -15.90 -22.70 11.24
N SER A 244 -14.92 -23.10 10.44
CA SER A 244 -13.89 -24.08 10.79
C SER A 244 -12.55 -23.59 10.29
N PHE A 245 -11.63 -23.33 11.21
CA PHE A 245 -10.28 -22.87 10.91
C PHE A 245 -9.27 -23.88 11.41
N ASN A 246 -8.33 -24.28 10.55
CA ASN A 246 -7.22 -25.12 10.94
C ASN A 246 -6.16 -24.24 11.60
N THR A 247 -5.89 -24.44 12.89
CA THR A 247 -4.93 -23.63 13.63
C THR A 247 -3.49 -23.74 13.11
N ALA A 248 -3.17 -24.76 12.30
CA ALA A 248 -1.89 -24.83 11.59
C ALA A 248 -1.73 -23.76 10.48
N ASP A 249 -2.84 -23.15 10.04
CA ASP A 249 -2.84 -22.05 9.08
C ASP A 249 -2.55 -20.69 9.75
N LEU A 250 -2.59 -20.63 11.09
CA LEU A 250 -2.10 -19.50 11.86
C LEU A 250 -0.58 -19.62 12.07
N GLN A 251 0.18 -18.75 11.41
CA GLN A 251 1.64 -18.76 11.40
C GLN A 251 2.20 -17.48 12.02
N PHE A 252 3.43 -17.58 12.54
CA PHE A 252 4.17 -16.46 13.11
C PHE A 252 5.47 -16.28 12.34
N VAL A 253 5.61 -15.17 11.63
CA VAL A 253 6.65 -14.96 10.62
C VAL A 253 7.37 -13.64 10.83
N ALA A 254 8.59 -13.51 10.28
CA ALA A 254 9.35 -12.27 10.35
C ALA A 254 8.75 -11.14 9.48
#